data_AF-A0A814UE25-F1
#
_entry.id   AF-A0A814UE25-F1
#
_cell.length_a   1.000
_cell.length_b   1.000
_cell.length_c   1.000
_cell.angle_alpha   90.00
_cell.angle_beta   90.00
_cell.angle_gamma   90.00
#
_symmetry.space_group_name_H-M   'P 1'
#
loop_
_entity.id
_entity.type
_entity.pdbx_description
1 polymer ?
#
loop_
_entity_poly.entity_id
_entity_poly.type
_entity_poly.pdbx_seq_one_letter_code
_entity_poly.pdbx_strand_id
1 'polypeptide(L)'
;MGKLEKALLSHQKALEIQKHVLPPNHPDLAITYDNIGTVNRKMGNYPTALSFQQLALQINEKVLPSNHPDLALNYNNIATTYKSMGNQLEALSFLQKTRQIEEMILPSDSSTLAATYDNIGGIYQDMNQYENAAFFYEKALEINEKVLHSNHPELSITYSNIGNLTFYIFLVTSSRFRRQVKYLLLKKCWLPIKCYCCKSNRNAIHPMVTISDASGIELVS
;
A
#
# COMPACT_ATOMS: atom_id res chain seq x y z
N MET A 1 -23.92 7.85 -14.54
CA MET A 1 -24.78 7.33 -13.46
C MET A 1 -25.84 6.35 -13.97
N GLY A 2 -26.66 6.68 -14.99
CA GLY A 2 -27.77 5.80 -15.43
C GLY A 2 -27.43 4.35 -15.86
N LYS A 3 -26.22 4.05 -16.37
CA LYS A 3 -25.82 2.66 -16.67
C LYS A 3 -25.59 1.82 -15.40
N LEU A 4 -25.05 2.43 -14.33
CA LEU A 4 -24.79 1.73 -13.06
C LEU A 4 -26.08 1.44 -12.32
N GLU A 5 -27.04 2.36 -12.33
CA GLU A 5 -28.37 2.16 -11.76
C GLU A 5 -29.12 1.02 -12.46
N LYS A 6 -29.05 0.97 -13.80
CA LYS A 6 -29.63 -0.15 -14.57
C LYS A 6 -28.97 -1.49 -14.23
N ALA A 7 -27.64 -1.51 -14.07
CA ALA A 7 -26.91 -2.70 -13.66
C ALA A 7 -27.34 -3.15 -12.24
N LEU A 8 -27.40 -2.22 -11.29
CA LEU A 8 -27.83 -2.48 -9.92
C LEU A 8 -29.24 -3.09 -9.88
N LEU A 9 -30.20 -2.48 -10.60
CA LEU A 9 -31.57 -2.98 -10.68
C LEU A 9 -31.62 -4.40 -11.28
N SER A 10 -30.80 -4.69 -12.29
CA SER A 10 -30.75 -6.00 -12.92
C SER A 10 -30.22 -7.07 -11.98
N HIS A 11 -29.15 -6.78 -11.23
CA HIS A 11 -28.61 -7.69 -10.22
C HIS A 11 -29.56 -7.88 -9.03
N GLN A 12 -30.29 -6.84 -8.61
CA GLN A 12 -31.30 -6.96 -7.55
C GLN A 12 -32.45 -7.88 -7.95
N LYS A 13 -32.95 -7.77 -9.18
CA LYS A 13 -33.97 -8.70 -9.71
C LYS A 13 -33.45 -10.14 -9.79
N ALA A 14 -32.21 -10.32 -10.24
CA ALA A 14 -31.59 -11.64 -10.26
C ALA A 14 -31.48 -12.23 -8.84
N LEU A 15 -31.06 -11.42 -7.87
CA LEU A 15 -30.95 -11.82 -6.47
C LEU A 15 -32.30 -12.24 -5.88
N GLU A 16 -33.37 -11.52 -6.19
CA GLU A 16 -34.73 -11.84 -5.75
C GLU A 16 -35.16 -13.23 -6.26
N ILE A 17 -35.00 -13.48 -7.56
CA ILE A 17 -35.30 -14.80 -8.17
C ILE A 17 -34.45 -15.90 -7.53
N GLN A 18 -33.14 -15.67 -7.40
CA GLN A 18 -32.20 -16.63 -6.81
C GLN A 18 -32.58 -16.98 -5.37
N LYS A 19 -32.98 -16.01 -4.55
CA LYS A 19 -33.42 -16.26 -3.16
C LYS A 19 -34.68 -17.13 -3.07
N HIS A 20 -35.52 -17.14 -4.10
CA HIS A 20 -36.72 -17.98 -4.15
C HIS A 20 -36.42 -19.43 -4.57
N VAL A 21 -35.37 -19.66 -5.37
CA VAL A 21 -35.12 -20.97 -5.99
C VAL A 21 -33.86 -21.68 -5.49
N LEU A 22 -32.91 -20.94 -4.91
CA LEU A 22 -31.62 -21.46 -4.46
C LEU A 22 -31.55 -21.58 -2.94
N PRO A 23 -30.80 -22.57 -2.41
CA PRO A 23 -30.53 -22.65 -0.98
C PRO A 23 -29.68 -21.45 -0.50
N PRO A 24 -29.74 -21.07 0.80
CA PRO A 24 -29.12 -19.84 1.30
C PRO A 24 -27.60 -19.69 1.11
N ASN A 25 -26.85 -20.79 0.97
CA ASN A 25 -25.40 -20.78 0.74
C ASN A 25 -25.02 -21.18 -0.69
N HIS A 26 -25.91 -21.03 -1.67
CA HIS A 26 -25.59 -21.37 -3.06
C HIS A 26 -24.52 -20.41 -3.63
N PRO A 27 -23.47 -20.90 -4.32
CA PRO A 27 -22.41 -20.04 -4.89
C PRO A 27 -22.91 -18.90 -5.79
N ASP A 28 -23.96 -19.13 -6.59
CA ASP A 28 -24.57 -18.08 -7.42
C ASP A 28 -25.07 -16.87 -6.62
N LEU A 29 -25.50 -17.06 -5.36
CA LEU A 29 -25.87 -15.94 -4.49
C LEU A 29 -24.64 -15.11 -4.14
N ALA A 30 -23.49 -15.74 -3.90
CA ALA A 30 -22.24 -15.04 -3.61
C ALA A 30 -21.79 -14.19 -4.80
N ILE A 31 -21.86 -14.73 -6.01
CA ILE A 31 -21.55 -14.00 -7.25
C ILE A 31 -22.45 -12.77 -7.39
N THR A 32 -23.76 -12.93 -7.20
CA THR A 32 -24.70 -11.81 -7.31
C THR A 32 -24.46 -10.75 -6.23
N TYR A 33 -24.21 -11.15 -4.99
CA TYR A 33 -23.88 -10.23 -3.91
C TYR A 33 -22.59 -9.43 -4.20
N ASP A 34 -21.52 -10.09 -4.65
CA ASP A 34 -20.27 -9.40 -4.98
C ASP A 34 -20.44 -8.39 -6.13
N ASN A 35 -21.23 -8.74 -7.15
CA ASN A 35 -21.58 -7.83 -8.24
C ASN A 35 -22.35 -6.60 -7.77
N ILE A 36 -23.37 -6.78 -6.91
CA ILE A 36 -24.11 -5.66 -6.29
C ILE A 36 -23.17 -4.79 -5.47
N GLY A 37 -22.26 -5.41 -4.71
CA GLY A 37 -21.24 -4.72 -3.94
C GLY A 37 -20.32 -3.86 -4.82
N THR A 38 -19.81 -4.44 -5.90
CA THR A 38 -18.96 -3.75 -6.88
C THR A 38 -19.66 -2.56 -7.54
N VAL A 39 -20.94 -2.71 -7.92
CA VAL A 39 -21.71 -1.59 -8.50
C VAL A 39 -21.90 -0.47 -7.47
N ASN A 40 -22.25 -0.80 -6.22
CA ASN A 40 -22.38 0.20 -5.15
C ASN A 40 -21.06 0.92 -4.88
N ARG A 41 -19.93 0.20 -4.87
CA ARG A 41 -18.60 0.83 -4.73
C ARG A 41 -18.34 1.83 -5.86
N LYS A 42 -18.64 1.48 -7.11
CA LYS A 42 -18.51 2.38 -8.28
C LYS A 42 -19.45 3.58 -8.22
N MET A 43 -20.57 3.48 -7.49
CA MET A 43 -21.49 4.59 -7.24
C MET A 43 -21.08 5.45 -6.02
N GLY A 44 -20.04 5.06 -5.27
CA GLY A 44 -19.62 5.73 -4.04
C GLY A 44 -20.38 5.29 -2.78
N ASN A 45 -21.28 4.31 -2.88
CA ASN A 45 -22.07 3.77 -1.78
C ASN A 45 -21.28 2.72 -0.99
N TYR A 46 -20.15 3.11 -0.38
CA TYR A 46 -19.20 2.16 0.22
C TYR A 46 -19.77 1.28 1.35
N PRO A 47 -20.60 1.79 2.30
CA PRO A 47 -21.17 0.94 3.35
C PRO A 47 -22.06 -0.17 2.79
N THR A 48 -22.87 0.16 1.78
CA THR A 48 -23.70 -0.81 1.05
C THR A 48 -22.84 -1.79 0.25
N ALA A 49 -21.74 -1.32 -0.34
CA ALA A 49 -20.80 -2.20 -1.04
C ALA A 49 -20.21 -3.25 -0.10
N LEU A 50 -19.72 -2.83 1.07
CA LEU A 50 -19.13 -3.72 2.08
C LEU A 50 -20.14 -4.74 2.59
N SER A 51 -21.39 -4.35 2.86
CA SER A 51 -22.39 -5.30 3.38
C SER A 51 -22.66 -6.43 2.39
N PHE A 52 -22.79 -6.12 1.10
CA PHE A 52 -22.97 -7.13 0.06
C PHE A 52 -21.72 -7.98 -0.18
N GLN A 53 -20.52 -7.37 -0.21
CA GLN A 53 -19.28 -8.13 -0.35
C GLN A 53 -19.02 -9.07 0.84
N GLN A 54 -19.40 -8.66 2.06
CA GLN A 54 -19.33 -9.52 3.25
C GLN A 54 -20.31 -10.69 3.17
N LEU A 55 -21.53 -10.49 2.65
CA LEU A 55 -22.47 -11.60 2.41
C LEU A 55 -21.92 -12.60 1.39
N ALA A 56 -21.29 -12.12 0.32
CA ALA A 56 -20.63 -12.98 -0.67
C ALA A 56 -19.50 -13.80 -0.03
N LEU A 57 -18.63 -13.13 0.73
CA LEU A 57 -17.54 -13.77 1.46
C LEU A 57 -18.05 -14.84 2.44
N GLN A 58 -19.09 -14.55 3.23
CA GLN A 58 -19.66 -15.49 4.19
C GLN A 58 -20.20 -16.76 3.54
N ILE A 59 -20.78 -16.67 2.34
CA ILE A 59 -21.23 -17.84 1.60
C ILE A 59 -20.01 -18.64 1.13
N ASN A 60 -19.06 -17.97 0.50
CA ASN A 60 -17.86 -18.61 -0.04
C ASN A 60 -16.99 -19.27 1.05
N GLU A 61 -16.83 -18.66 2.22
CA GLU A 61 -16.11 -19.25 3.36
C GLU A 61 -16.79 -20.53 3.90
N LYS A 62 -18.09 -20.71 3.69
CA LYS A 62 -18.82 -21.93 4.10
C LYS A 62 -18.74 -23.05 3.09
N VAL A 63 -18.61 -22.75 1.80
CA VAL A 63 -18.75 -23.74 0.71
C VAL A 63 -17.44 -24.04 0.00
N LEU A 64 -16.45 -23.16 0.09
CA LEU A 64 -15.17 -23.30 -0.59
C LEU A 64 -14.06 -23.69 0.39
N PRO A 65 -13.02 -24.42 -0.07
CA PRO A 65 -11.82 -24.62 0.73
C PRO A 65 -11.11 -23.28 0.98
N SER A 66 -10.34 -23.18 2.07
CA SER A 66 -9.71 -21.94 2.53
C SER A 66 -8.70 -21.33 1.56
N ASN A 67 -8.20 -22.11 0.59
CA ASN A 67 -7.27 -21.67 -0.45
C ASN A 67 -7.96 -21.43 -1.80
N HIS A 68 -9.30 -21.39 -1.87
CA HIS A 68 -9.98 -21.20 -3.15
C HIS A 68 -9.73 -19.80 -3.73
N PRO A 69 -9.46 -19.66 -5.04
CA PRO A 69 -9.20 -18.36 -5.68
C PRO A 69 -10.32 -17.33 -5.49
N ASP A 70 -11.58 -17.76 -5.47
CA ASP A 70 -12.72 -16.86 -5.23
C ASP A 70 -12.65 -16.16 -3.86
N LEU A 71 -12.08 -16.80 -2.82
CA LEU A 71 -11.88 -16.16 -1.53
C LEU A 71 -10.84 -15.02 -1.63
N ALA A 72 -9.76 -15.22 -2.40
CA ALA A 72 -8.78 -14.18 -2.68
C ALA A 72 -9.43 -12.97 -3.38
N LEU A 73 -10.31 -13.24 -4.36
CA LEU A 73 -11.08 -12.22 -5.06
C LEU A 73 -12.03 -11.46 -4.10
N ASN A 74 -12.77 -12.17 -3.25
CA ASN A 74 -13.65 -11.54 -2.26
C ASN A 74 -12.87 -10.61 -1.31
N TYR A 75 -11.75 -11.09 -0.77
CA TYR A 75 -10.90 -10.27 0.11
C TYR A 75 -10.34 -9.05 -0.63
N ASN A 76 -9.89 -9.19 -1.88
CA ASN A 76 -9.38 -8.07 -2.68
C ASN A 76 -10.46 -7.02 -2.97
N ASN A 77 -11.68 -7.47 -3.26
CA ASN A 77 -12.83 -6.59 -3.51
C ASN A 77 -13.18 -5.76 -2.27
N ILE A 78 -13.21 -6.39 -1.09
CA ILE A 78 -13.42 -5.72 0.20
C ILE A 78 -12.28 -4.74 0.48
N ALA A 79 -11.02 -5.15 0.28
CA ALA A 79 -9.87 -4.29 0.49
C ALA A 79 -9.92 -3.03 -0.37
N THR A 80 -10.28 -3.18 -1.65
CA THR A 80 -10.42 -2.07 -2.58
C THR A 80 -11.54 -1.11 -2.14
N THR A 81 -12.64 -1.64 -1.56
CA THR A 81 -13.70 -0.80 -0.98
C THR A 81 -13.19 0.00 0.22
N TYR A 82 -12.45 -0.63 1.15
CA TYR A 82 -11.83 0.08 2.27
C TYR A 82 -10.81 1.13 1.82
N LYS A 83 -9.98 0.81 0.82
CA LYS A 83 -9.04 1.77 0.20
C LYS A 83 -9.79 2.98 -0.35
N SER A 84 -10.93 2.77 -1.01
CA SER A 84 -11.77 3.85 -1.55
C SER A 84 -12.39 4.75 -0.45
N MET A 85 -12.52 4.22 0.77
CA MET A 85 -12.96 4.96 1.95
C MET A 85 -11.80 5.68 2.67
N GLY A 86 -10.55 5.44 2.27
CA GLY A 86 -9.37 5.93 2.99
C GLY A 86 -9.02 5.12 4.24
N ASN A 87 -9.59 3.92 4.41
CA ASN A 87 -9.33 3.04 5.55
C ASN A 87 -8.15 2.10 5.21
N GLN A 88 -6.92 2.59 5.39
CA GLN A 88 -5.71 1.87 4.96
C GLN A 88 -5.48 0.56 5.73
N LEU A 89 -5.72 0.55 7.05
CA LEU A 89 -5.43 -0.61 7.91
C LEU A 89 -6.32 -1.80 7.57
N GLU A 90 -7.61 -1.56 7.39
CA GLU A 90 -8.58 -2.57 6.99
C GLU A 90 -8.27 -3.09 5.58
N ALA A 91 -7.98 -2.17 4.63
CA ALA A 91 -7.60 -2.56 3.28
C ALA A 91 -6.35 -3.45 3.27
N LEU A 92 -5.32 -3.10 4.05
CA LEU A 92 -4.10 -3.89 4.19
C LEU A 92 -4.37 -5.29 4.75
N SER A 93 -5.19 -5.39 5.81
CA SER A 93 -5.55 -6.67 6.42
C SER A 93 -6.21 -7.63 5.42
N PHE A 94 -7.13 -7.12 4.61
CA PHE A 94 -7.79 -7.92 3.58
C PHE A 94 -6.85 -8.30 2.42
N LEU A 95 -6.00 -7.37 1.94
CA LEU A 95 -5.00 -7.70 0.92
C LEU A 95 -3.96 -8.71 1.40
N GLN A 96 -3.60 -8.71 2.68
CA GLN A 96 -2.72 -9.74 3.23
C GLN A 96 -3.35 -11.14 3.14
N LYS A 97 -4.67 -11.26 3.34
CA LYS A 97 -5.39 -12.52 3.15
C LYS A 97 -5.46 -12.93 1.67
N THR A 98 -5.71 -11.97 0.77
CA THR A 98 -5.64 -12.20 -0.68
C THR A 98 -4.27 -12.76 -1.06
N ARG A 99 -3.20 -12.07 -0.68
CA ARG A 99 -1.81 -12.48 -0.93
C ARG A 99 -1.53 -13.88 -0.42
N GLN A 100 -1.93 -14.21 0.81
CA GLN A 100 -1.69 -15.54 1.39
C GLN A 100 -2.30 -16.65 0.53
N ILE A 101 -3.52 -16.45 0.01
CA ILE A 101 -4.17 -17.42 -0.87
C ILE A 101 -3.44 -17.50 -2.22
N GLU A 102 -3.14 -16.35 -2.81
CA GLU A 102 -2.45 -16.27 -4.10
C GLU A 102 -1.06 -16.92 -4.06
N GLU A 103 -0.28 -16.70 -3.00
CA GLU A 103 1.02 -17.34 -2.78
C GLU A 103 0.92 -18.87 -2.65
N MET A 104 -0.24 -19.41 -2.22
CA MET A 104 -0.47 -20.85 -2.13
C MET A 104 -0.87 -21.50 -3.45
N ILE A 105 -1.61 -20.78 -4.32
CA ILE A 105 -2.27 -21.39 -5.48
C ILE A 105 -1.72 -20.93 -6.83
N LEU A 106 -1.09 -19.76 -6.88
CA LEU A 106 -0.58 -19.20 -8.12
C LEU A 106 0.91 -19.54 -8.27
N PRO A 107 1.38 -19.68 -9.53
CA PRO A 107 2.81 -19.65 -9.81
C PRO A 107 3.45 -18.38 -9.25
N SER A 108 4.72 -18.48 -8.87
CA SER A 108 5.49 -17.35 -8.32
C SER A 108 5.65 -16.19 -9.31
N ASP A 109 5.42 -16.43 -10.59
CA ASP A 109 5.45 -15.48 -11.70
C ASP A 109 4.03 -15.07 -12.17
N SER A 110 3.04 -15.07 -11.27
CA SER A 110 1.68 -14.65 -11.62
C SER A 110 1.52 -13.13 -11.61
N SER A 111 1.03 -12.55 -12.71
CA SER A 111 0.70 -11.12 -12.80
C SER A 111 -0.37 -10.68 -11.79
N THR A 112 -1.28 -11.59 -11.42
CA THR A 112 -2.27 -11.33 -10.36
C THR A 112 -1.58 -11.11 -9.01
N LEU A 113 -0.58 -11.94 -8.68
CA LEU A 113 0.20 -11.81 -7.44
C LEU A 113 1.03 -10.51 -7.45
N ALA A 114 1.60 -10.14 -8.60
CA ALA A 114 2.30 -8.86 -8.77
C ALA A 114 1.38 -7.67 -8.50
N ALA A 115 0.15 -7.68 -9.04
CA ALA A 115 -0.83 -6.63 -8.80
C ALA A 115 -1.23 -6.54 -7.31
N THR A 116 -1.33 -7.67 -6.61
CA THR A 116 -1.58 -7.70 -5.16
C THR A 116 -0.41 -7.08 -4.39
N TYR A 117 0.84 -7.39 -4.75
CA TYR A 117 2.02 -6.74 -4.16
C TYR A 117 2.04 -5.23 -4.41
N ASP A 118 1.77 -4.77 -5.63
CA ASP A 118 1.66 -3.34 -5.95
C ASP A 118 0.58 -2.64 -5.12
N ASN A 119 -0.58 -3.28 -4.94
CA ASN A 119 -1.65 -2.72 -4.12
C ASN A 119 -1.26 -2.59 -2.65
N ILE A 120 -0.55 -3.58 -2.10
CA ILE A 120 -0.01 -3.53 -0.73
C ILE A 120 1.04 -2.43 -0.60
N GLY A 121 1.97 -2.33 -1.57
CA GLY A 121 2.99 -1.28 -1.61
C GLY A 121 2.38 0.13 -1.63
N GLY A 122 1.32 0.32 -2.42
CA GLY A 122 0.55 1.57 -2.46
C GLY A 122 -0.06 1.94 -1.11
N ILE A 123 -0.63 0.98 -0.38
CA ILE A 123 -1.19 1.26 0.95
C ILE A 123 -0.10 1.64 1.95
N TYR A 124 1.05 0.96 1.95
CA TYR A 124 2.16 1.35 2.81
C TYR A 124 2.69 2.74 2.48
N GLN A 125 2.72 3.11 1.19
CA GLN A 125 3.07 4.46 0.76
C GLN A 125 2.08 5.50 1.29
N ASP A 126 0.76 5.24 1.20
CA ASP A 126 -0.29 6.10 1.75
C ASP A 126 -0.15 6.26 3.28
N MET A 127 0.37 5.25 3.97
CA MET A 127 0.68 5.27 5.40
C MET A 127 2.06 5.88 5.73
N ASN A 128 2.82 6.35 4.74
CA ASN A 128 4.20 6.84 4.86
C ASN A 128 5.22 5.80 5.40
N GLN A 129 4.92 4.51 5.24
CA GLN A 129 5.80 3.41 5.59
C GLN A 129 6.64 3.00 4.37
N TYR A 130 7.56 3.88 3.97
CA TYR A 130 8.24 3.78 2.69
C TYR A 130 9.13 2.54 2.52
N GLU A 131 9.73 2.04 3.59
CA GLU A 131 10.54 0.80 3.56
C GLU A 131 9.68 -0.41 3.22
N ASN A 132 8.49 -0.52 3.84
CA ASN A 132 7.53 -1.57 3.52
C ASN A 132 7.00 -1.39 2.08
N ALA A 133 6.71 -0.16 1.66
CA ALA A 133 6.28 0.10 0.29
C ALA A 133 7.33 -0.35 -0.74
N ALA A 134 8.61 -0.06 -0.49
CA ALA A 134 9.72 -0.45 -1.37
C ALA A 134 9.79 -1.96 -1.52
N PHE A 135 9.76 -2.69 -0.40
CA PHE A 135 9.79 -4.14 -0.39
C PHE A 135 8.70 -4.76 -1.28
N PHE A 136 7.46 -4.24 -1.17
CA PHE A 136 6.34 -4.78 -1.95
C PHE A 136 6.39 -4.39 -3.43
N TYR A 137 6.79 -3.16 -3.77
CA TYR A 137 6.98 -2.78 -5.17
C TYR A 137 8.13 -3.54 -5.84
N GLU A 138 9.23 -3.81 -5.12
CA GLU A 138 10.32 -4.64 -5.63
C GLU A 138 9.86 -6.07 -5.91
N LYS A 139 9.01 -6.64 -5.05
CA LYS A 139 8.40 -7.96 -5.29
C LYS A 139 7.50 -7.99 -6.53
N ALA A 140 6.68 -6.95 -6.73
CA ALA A 140 5.86 -6.82 -7.93
C ALA A 140 6.73 -6.68 -9.18
N LEU A 141 7.80 -5.87 -9.12
CA LEU A 141 8.74 -5.67 -10.22
C LEU A 141 9.45 -6.98 -10.61
N GLU A 142 9.93 -7.75 -9.63
CA GLU A 142 10.62 -9.03 -9.85
C GLU A 142 9.76 -10.00 -10.66
N ILE A 143 8.44 -10.03 -10.40
CA ILE A 143 7.49 -10.86 -11.15
C ILE A 143 7.26 -10.28 -12.54
N ASN A 144 6.94 -9.00 -12.61
CA ASN A 144 6.61 -8.32 -13.86
C ASN A 144 7.78 -8.38 -14.87
N GLU A 145 9.03 -8.25 -14.44
CA GLU A 145 10.22 -8.36 -15.30
C GLU A 145 10.43 -9.77 -15.86
N LYS A 146 9.98 -10.82 -15.17
CA LYS A 146 10.09 -12.21 -15.63
C LYS A 146 9.03 -12.57 -16.67
N VAL A 147 7.82 -12.04 -16.49
CA VAL A 147 6.62 -12.45 -17.24
C VAL A 147 6.37 -11.56 -18.44
N LEU A 148 6.66 -10.27 -18.31
CA LEU A 148 6.25 -9.27 -19.26
C LEU A 148 7.42 -8.88 -20.16
N HIS A 149 7.13 -8.72 -21.45
CA HIS A 149 8.06 -8.10 -22.39
C HIS A 149 8.44 -6.70 -21.89
N SER A 150 9.67 -6.25 -22.18
CA SER A 150 10.24 -4.99 -21.67
C SER A 150 9.40 -3.73 -21.92
N ASN A 151 8.47 -3.75 -22.87
CA ASN A 151 7.59 -2.63 -23.22
C ASN A 151 6.16 -2.76 -22.68
N HIS A 152 5.91 -3.69 -21.74
CA HIS A 152 4.57 -3.89 -21.21
C HIS A 152 4.13 -2.71 -20.32
N PRO A 153 2.89 -2.19 -20.46
CA PRO A 153 2.41 -1.06 -19.67
C PRO A 153 2.49 -1.25 -18.15
N GLU A 154 2.33 -2.47 -17.65
CA GLU A 154 2.43 -2.75 -16.20
C GLU A 154 3.83 -2.49 -15.65
N LEU A 155 4.90 -2.78 -16.41
CA LEU A 155 6.27 -2.42 -16.00
C LEU A 155 6.41 -0.90 -15.83
N SER A 156 5.81 -0.12 -16.74
CA SER A 156 5.82 1.34 -16.63
C SER A 156 5.12 1.84 -15.37
N ILE A 157 4.03 1.19 -14.94
CA ILE A 157 3.32 1.52 -13.71
C ILE A 157 4.20 1.20 -12.49
N THR A 158 4.75 -0.01 -12.43
CA THR A 158 5.60 -0.43 -11.31
C THR A 158 6.85 0.46 -11.18
N TYR A 159 7.56 0.76 -12.28
CA TYR A 159 8.68 1.71 -12.25
C TYR A 159 8.26 3.12 -11.84
N SER A 160 7.08 3.60 -12.26
CA SER A 160 6.56 4.90 -11.84
C SER A 160 6.29 4.94 -10.34
N ASN A 161 5.74 3.86 -9.78
CA ASN A 161 5.50 3.72 -8.35
C ASN A 161 6.81 3.74 -7.56
N ILE A 162 7.81 2.97 -8.00
CA ILE A 162 9.15 2.95 -7.39
C ILE A 162 9.81 4.33 -7.49
N GLY A 163 9.77 4.98 -8.65
CA GLY A 163 10.35 6.32 -8.84
C GLY A 163 9.72 7.37 -7.92
N ASN A 164 8.39 7.35 -7.78
CA ASN A 164 7.67 8.21 -6.84
C ASN A 164 8.10 7.92 -5.40
N LEU A 165 8.19 6.65 -5.03
CA LEU A 165 8.64 6.24 -3.70
C LEU A 165 10.07 6.72 -3.39
N THR A 166 11.01 6.51 -4.31
CA THR A 166 12.40 6.96 -4.16
C THR A 166 12.47 8.49 -3.99
N PHE A 167 11.67 9.22 -4.76
CA PHE A 167 11.55 10.68 -4.62
C PHE A 167 11.03 11.07 -3.23
N TYR A 168 9.98 10.41 -2.72
CA TYR A 168 9.46 10.69 -1.37
C TYR A 168 10.48 10.37 -0.27
N ILE A 169 11.18 9.23 -0.36
CA ILE A 169 12.25 8.86 0.59
C ILE A 169 13.33 9.94 0.60
N PHE A 170 13.77 10.43 -0.56
CA PHE A 170 14.75 11.50 -0.68
C PHE A 170 14.27 12.80 -0.02
N LEU A 171 13.03 13.22 -0.24
CA LEU A 171 12.48 14.42 0.39
C LEU A 171 12.41 14.31 1.92
N VAL A 172 12.00 13.15 2.42
CA VAL A 172 11.86 12.90 3.87
C VAL A 172 13.22 12.83 4.55
N THR A 173 14.19 12.14 3.96
CA THR A 173 15.57 12.07 4.48
C THR A 173 16.24 13.44 4.43
N SER A 174 16.12 14.19 3.34
CA SER A 174 16.64 15.55 3.19
C SER A 174 16.00 16.54 4.18
N SER A 175 14.70 16.42 4.45
CA SER A 175 14.00 17.28 5.42
C SER A 175 14.34 16.92 6.88
N ARG A 176 14.45 15.62 7.21
CA ARG A 176 14.95 15.16 8.51
C ARG A 176 16.36 15.65 8.77
N PHE A 177 17.26 15.51 7.78
CA PHE A 177 18.63 16.01 7.86
C PHE A 177 18.65 17.53 8.12
N ARG A 178 17.87 18.31 7.35
CA ARG A 178 17.73 19.76 7.58
C ARG A 178 17.22 20.10 8.99
N ARG A 179 16.22 19.38 9.50
CA ARG A 179 15.71 19.57 10.87
C ARG A 179 16.75 19.24 11.92
N GLN A 180 17.50 18.15 11.73
CA GLN A 180 18.52 17.69 12.67
C GLN A 180 19.70 18.65 12.74
N VAL A 181 20.18 19.16 11.60
CA VAL A 181 21.19 20.23 11.54
C VAL A 181 20.69 21.48 12.24
N LYS A 182 19.45 21.94 11.96
CA LYS A 182 18.86 23.11 12.63
C LYS A 182 18.76 22.91 14.15
N TYR A 183 18.34 21.73 14.60
CA TYR A 183 18.26 21.39 16.02
C TYR A 183 19.64 21.41 16.70
N LEU A 184 20.67 20.84 16.07
CA LEU A 184 22.05 20.84 16.59
C LEU A 184 22.64 22.25 16.65
N LEU A 185 22.39 23.09 15.64
CA LEU A 185 22.80 24.50 15.65
C LEU A 185 22.11 25.28 16.78
N LEU A 186 20.80 25.11 16.95
CA LEU A 186 20.05 25.75 18.05
C LEU A 186 20.50 25.26 19.43
N LYS A 187 20.80 23.96 19.60
CA LYS A 187 21.36 23.42 20.85
C LYS A 187 22.77 23.95 21.15
N LYS A 188 23.62 24.13 20.13
CA LYS A 188 24.94 24.75 20.30
C LYS A 188 24.83 26.23 20.68
N CYS A 189 23.80 26.95 20.22
CA CYS A 189 23.51 28.32 20.66
C CYS A 189 22.92 28.43 22.07
N TRP A 190 22.39 27.32 22.64
CA TRP A 190 21.73 27.29 23.95
C TRP A 190 22.53 26.56 25.05
N LEU A 191 23.72 26.05 24.75
CA LEU A 191 24.65 25.61 25.78
C LEU A 191 25.25 26.86 26.45
N PRO A 192 24.95 27.15 27.72
CA PRO A 192 25.66 28.21 28.42
C PRO A 192 27.11 27.72 28.54
N ILE A 193 28.02 28.41 27.85
CA ILE A 193 29.44 28.26 28.11
C ILE A 193 29.62 28.66 29.58
N LYS A 194 29.66 27.67 30.48
CA LYS A 194 30.12 27.86 31.86
C LYS A 194 31.59 28.23 31.75
N CYS A 195 31.85 29.52 31.62
CA CYS A 195 33.16 30.12 31.78
C CYS A 195 33.66 29.81 33.20
N TYR A 196 34.48 28.76 33.32
CA TYR A 196 35.35 28.57 34.47
C TYR A 196 36.73 29.12 34.13
N CYS A 197 37.01 30.31 34.69
CA CYS A 197 38.30 30.91 35.03
C CYS A 197 39.49 30.81 34.04
N CYS A 198 40.03 31.94 33.58
CA CYS A 198 41.18 32.59 34.24
C CYS A 198 41.60 33.90 33.55
N LYS A 199 42.26 34.76 34.31
CA LYS A 199 42.75 36.11 34.00
C LYS A 199 43.69 36.17 32.79
N SER A 200 43.62 37.31 32.08
CA SER A 200 44.71 37.96 31.32
C SER A 200 45.25 37.27 30.07
N ASN A 201 44.76 37.64 28.88
CA ASN A 201 45.59 38.30 27.86
C ASN A 201 44.75 38.82 26.68
N ARG A 202 44.98 40.07 26.27
CA ARG A 202 44.49 40.60 24.99
C ARG A 202 45.37 40.02 23.90
N ASN A 203 44.80 39.16 23.05
CA ASN A 203 45.24 38.75 21.70
C ASN A 203 44.96 37.25 21.51
N ALA A 204 43.80 36.91 20.95
CA ALA A 204 43.58 35.60 20.36
C ALA A 204 42.70 35.76 19.12
N ILE A 205 43.27 35.37 18.00
CA ILE A 205 42.73 35.37 16.64
C ILE A 205 41.55 34.40 16.57
N HIS A 206 40.44 34.81 15.96
CA HIS A 206 39.30 33.93 15.66
C HIS A 206 39.72 32.81 14.70
N PRO A 207 39.44 31.52 14.97
CA PRO A 207 39.55 30.51 13.93
C PRO A 207 38.26 30.49 13.08
N MET A 208 38.43 30.69 11.76
CA MET A 208 37.45 30.25 10.76
C MET A 208 37.31 28.73 10.87
N VAL A 209 36.08 28.25 11.05
CA VAL A 209 35.75 26.84 10.93
C VAL A 209 35.59 26.51 9.45
N THR A 210 36.59 25.88 8.85
CA THR A 210 36.44 25.18 7.57
C THR A 210 35.88 23.79 7.85
N ILE A 211 34.69 23.50 7.32
CA ILE A 211 34.09 22.17 7.33
C ILE A 211 34.74 21.39 6.18
N SER A 212 35.62 20.44 6.49
CA SER A 212 36.08 19.43 5.53
C SER A 212 35.18 18.20 5.62
N ASP A 213 34.56 17.85 4.51
CA ASP A 213 33.80 16.61 4.33
C ASP A 213 34.67 15.40 4.69
N ALA A 214 34.20 14.58 5.63
CA ALA A 214 34.73 13.25 5.89
C ALA A 214 33.68 12.22 5.48
N SER A 215 33.61 11.97 4.17
CA SER A 215 33.13 10.69 3.65
C SER A 215 34.28 9.70 3.80
N GLY A 216 34.21 8.88 4.87
CA GLY A 216 35.11 7.75 5.04
C GLY A 216 34.80 6.68 4.01
N ILE A 217 35.68 6.50 3.04
CA ILE A 217 35.86 5.26 2.30
C ILE A 217 37.26 4.76 2.65
N GLU A 218 37.31 3.65 3.37
CA GLU A 218 38.51 2.84 3.55
C GLU A 218 38.98 2.28 2.21
N LEU A 219 40.28 2.36 1.92
CA LEU A 219 40.97 1.42 1.03
C LEU A 219 42.40 1.15 1.54
N VAL A 220 42.52 0.00 2.20
CA VAL A 220 43.52 -1.09 2.04
C VAL A 220 45.02 -0.77 1.85
N SER A 221 45.78 -1.52 2.66
CA SER A 221 47.23 -1.84 2.76
C SER A 221 48.15 -0.76 3.32
#